data_AF-A0A9E4C948-F1
#
_entry.id   AF-A0A9E4C948-F1
#
_cell.length_a   1.000
_cell.length_b   1.000
_cell.length_c   1.000
_cell.angle_alpha   90.00
_cell.angle_beta   90.00
_cell.angle_gamma   90.00
#
_symmetry.space_group_name_H-M   'P 1'
#
loop_
_entity.id
_entity.type
_entity.pdbx_description
1 polymer ?
#
loop_
_entity_poly.entity_id
_entity_poly.type
_entity_poly.pdbx_seq_one_letter_code
_entity_poly.pdbx_strand_id
1 'polypeptide(L)'
;MPRPITFAHYLMGHAPFRRASFFYAYVGMWLHLLIGTGLLALSGARAWLPIFAALVVGSFCVGLVLYGLLTKRYGLLINVGSYTASVARAFSTDTVVITCFIASLIAALVSSYSILAAEYGHYQHAGQRQPVPLPTSVAFLLGAAIVLLCTYGLLVN
;
A
#
# COMPACT_ATOMS: atom_id res chain seq x y z
N MET A 1 -3.67 -36.26 -1.60
CA MET A 1 -3.96 -35.18 -0.62
C MET A 1 -3.85 -33.84 -1.34
N PRO A 2 -4.80 -32.90 -1.18
CA PRO A 2 -4.69 -31.57 -1.77
C PRO A 2 -3.46 -30.85 -1.21
N ARG A 3 -2.69 -30.17 -2.08
CA ARG A 3 -1.50 -29.41 -1.64
C ARG A 3 -1.92 -28.21 -0.79
N PRO A 4 -1.21 -27.90 0.30
CA PRO A 4 -1.49 -26.70 1.08
C PRO A 4 -1.25 -25.45 0.21
N ILE A 5 -2.29 -24.65 0.02
CA ILE A 5 -2.15 -23.33 -0.62
C ILE A 5 -1.28 -22.43 0.26
N THR A 6 -0.41 -21.63 -0.36
CA THR A 6 0.38 -20.61 0.36
C THR A 6 -0.44 -19.34 0.55
N PHE A 7 -0.03 -18.49 1.49
CA PHE A 7 -0.70 -17.21 1.74
C PHE A 7 -0.72 -16.31 0.49
N ALA A 8 0.37 -16.29 -0.28
CA ALA A 8 0.42 -15.57 -1.56
C ALA A 8 -0.62 -16.08 -2.56
N HIS A 9 -0.80 -17.41 -2.69
CA HIS A 9 -1.85 -17.98 -3.55
C HIS A 9 -3.26 -17.64 -3.05
N TYR A 10 -3.46 -17.58 -1.73
CA TYR A 10 -4.72 -17.13 -1.13
C TYR A 10 -5.03 -15.67 -1.52
N LEU A 11 -4.06 -14.75 -1.39
CA LEU A 11 -4.24 -13.35 -1.77
C LEU A 11 -4.56 -13.17 -3.27
N MET A 12 -4.05 -14.06 -4.11
CA MET A 12 -4.31 -14.08 -5.56
C MET A 12 -5.65 -14.72 -5.94
N GLY A 13 -6.44 -15.20 -4.97
CA GLY A 13 -7.79 -15.71 -5.20
C GLY A 13 -7.85 -17.08 -5.87
N HIS A 14 -6.97 -18.00 -5.48
CA HIS A 14 -6.99 -19.38 -6.01
C HIS A 14 -8.24 -20.19 -5.59
N ALA A 15 -8.56 -21.21 -6.38
CA ALA A 15 -9.91 -21.64 -6.78
C ALA A 15 -10.94 -22.16 -5.75
N PRO A 16 -10.65 -22.56 -4.49
CA PRO A 16 -11.75 -22.88 -3.57
C PRO A 16 -12.33 -21.66 -2.84
N PHE A 17 -11.70 -20.48 -2.89
CA PHE A 17 -12.13 -19.29 -2.13
C PHE A 17 -12.70 -18.20 -3.01
N ARG A 18 -13.70 -17.46 -2.51
CA ARG A 18 -14.16 -16.21 -3.12
C ARG A 18 -12.95 -15.27 -3.24
N ARG A 19 -12.72 -14.68 -4.42
CA ARG A 19 -11.58 -13.76 -4.64
C ARG A 19 -11.52 -12.71 -3.53
N ALA A 20 -10.39 -12.64 -2.83
CA ALA A 20 -10.20 -11.74 -1.70
C ALA A 20 -10.34 -10.28 -2.16
N SER A 21 -10.92 -9.43 -1.32
CA SER A 21 -10.99 -7.98 -1.57
C SER A 21 -9.60 -7.38 -1.81
N PHE A 22 -8.56 -7.99 -1.22
CA PHE A 22 -7.16 -7.70 -1.50
C PHE A 22 -6.80 -7.76 -2.98
N PHE A 23 -7.26 -8.78 -3.72
CA PHE A 23 -6.95 -8.92 -5.14
C PHE A 23 -7.46 -7.73 -5.96
N TYR A 24 -8.71 -7.33 -5.75
CA TYR A 24 -9.30 -6.20 -6.47
C TYR A 24 -8.62 -4.87 -6.12
N ALA A 25 -8.28 -4.68 -4.85
CA ALA A 25 -7.50 -3.52 -4.41
C ALA A 25 -6.10 -3.48 -5.05
N TYR A 26 -5.43 -4.64 -5.13
CA TYR A 26 -4.12 -4.79 -5.77
C TYR A 26 -4.18 -4.50 -7.28
N VAL A 27 -5.17 -5.06 -7.98
CA VAL A 27 -5.39 -4.76 -9.41
C VAL A 27 -5.71 -3.27 -9.60
N GLY A 28 -6.53 -2.67 -8.74
CA GLY A 28 -6.86 -1.25 -8.78
C GLY A 28 -5.65 -0.35 -8.59
N MET A 29 -4.75 -0.69 -7.65
CA MET A 29 -3.47 0.00 -7.47
C MET A 29 -2.63 -0.04 -8.75
N TRP A 30 -2.46 -1.22 -9.37
CA TRP A 30 -1.68 -1.35 -10.60
C TRP A 30 -2.31 -0.61 -11.77
N LEU A 31 -3.64 -0.67 -11.90
CA LEU A 31 -4.35 0.06 -12.95
C LEU A 31 -4.15 1.57 -12.79
N HIS A 32 -4.26 2.09 -11.57
CA HIS A 32 -3.99 3.50 -11.29
C HIS A 32 -2.54 3.88 -11.62
N LEU A 33 -1.56 3.05 -11.23
CA LEU A 33 -0.15 3.28 -11.54
C LEU A 33 0.11 3.26 -13.05
N LEU A 34 -0.48 2.33 -13.77
CA LEU A 34 -0.32 2.20 -15.23
C LEU A 34 -0.90 3.42 -15.95
N ILE A 35 -2.11 3.85 -15.58
CA ILE A 35 -2.74 5.06 -16.14
C ILE A 35 -1.88 6.28 -15.81
N GLY A 36 -1.49 6.46 -14.55
CA GLY A 36 -0.68 7.61 -14.13
C GLY A 36 0.69 7.64 -14.80
N THR A 37 1.34 6.49 -15.00
CA THR A 37 2.64 6.40 -15.67
C THR A 37 2.49 6.72 -17.15
N GLY A 38 1.41 6.25 -17.78
CA GLY A 38 1.08 6.62 -19.16
C GLY A 38 0.87 8.13 -19.31
N LEU A 39 0.13 8.76 -18.39
CA LEU A 39 -0.06 10.22 -18.37
C LEU A 39 1.26 10.97 -18.14
N LEU A 40 2.13 10.49 -17.24
CA LEU A 40 3.44 11.06 -17.00
C LEU A 40 4.35 10.97 -18.24
N ALA A 41 4.33 9.83 -18.94
CA ALA A 41 5.10 9.66 -20.18
C ALA A 41 4.65 10.65 -21.27
N LEU A 42 3.36 10.96 -21.32
CA LEU A 42 2.79 11.91 -22.26
C LEU A 42 2.95 13.38 -21.82
N SER A 43 3.26 13.65 -20.55
CA SER A 43 3.27 15.02 -20.02
C SER A 43 4.52 15.84 -20.39
N GLY A 44 5.58 15.20 -20.91
CA GLY A 44 6.84 15.87 -21.23
C GLY A 44 7.58 16.42 -20.01
N ALA A 45 7.29 15.94 -18.80
CA ALA A 45 7.88 16.45 -17.56
C ALA A 45 9.38 16.15 -17.50
N ARG A 46 10.21 17.19 -17.28
CA ARG A 46 11.66 17.04 -17.13
C ARG A 46 12.06 16.34 -15.83
N ALA A 47 11.32 16.57 -14.75
CA ALA A 47 11.56 15.99 -13.43
C ALA A 47 10.69 14.73 -13.21
N TRP A 48 10.84 13.72 -14.06
CA TRP A 48 9.98 12.54 -14.07
C TRP A 48 10.13 11.67 -12.80
N LEU A 49 11.34 11.54 -12.26
CA LEU A 49 11.62 10.67 -11.11
C LEU A 49 10.82 11.02 -9.83
N PRO A 50 10.81 12.28 -9.35
CA PRO A 50 10.03 12.63 -8.16
C PRO A 50 8.51 12.49 -8.39
N ILE A 51 8.03 12.79 -9.59
CA ILE A 51 6.62 12.63 -9.95
C ILE A 51 6.24 11.14 -9.97
N PHE A 52 7.09 10.30 -10.55
CA PHE A 52 6.89 8.86 -10.58
C PHE A 52 6.91 8.25 -9.17
N ALA A 53 7.86 8.66 -8.31
CA ALA A 53 7.90 8.21 -6.92
C ALA A 53 6.63 8.60 -6.16
N ALA A 54 6.17 9.84 -6.32
CA ALA A 54 4.90 10.31 -5.76
C ALA A 54 3.70 9.52 -6.31
N LEU A 55 3.69 9.19 -7.60
CA LEU A 55 2.66 8.38 -8.23
C LEU A 55 2.62 6.95 -7.71
N VAL A 56 3.76 6.32 -7.48
CA VAL A 56 3.85 4.98 -6.89
C VAL A 56 3.20 4.97 -5.51
N VAL A 57 3.55 5.94 -4.65
CA VAL A 57 2.95 6.07 -3.31
C VAL A 57 1.46 6.41 -3.39
N GLY A 58 1.06 7.32 -4.28
CA GLY A 58 -0.34 7.63 -4.52
C GLY A 58 -1.15 6.41 -4.95
N SER A 59 -0.62 5.63 -5.88
CA SER A 59 -1.27 4.39 -6.35
C SER A 59 -1.44 3.37 -5.22
N PHE A 60 -0.41 3.24 -4.36
CA PHE A 60 -0.50 2.41 -3.17
C PHE A 60 -1.62 2.88 -2.23
N CYS A 61 -1.74 4.19 -1.98
CA CYS A 61 -2.82 4.77 -1.18
C CYS A 61 -4.21 4.49 -1.80
N VAL A 62 -4.34 4.60 -3.12
CA VAL A 62 -5.58 4.22 -3.85
C VAL A 62 -5.94 2.76 -3.59
N GLY A 63 -4.97 1.85 -3.65
CA GLY A 63 -5.17 0.44 -3.29
C GLY A 63 -5.71 0.26 -1.88
N LEU A 64 -5.16 0.98 -0.89
CA LEU A 64 -5.63 0.93 0.50
C LEU A 64 -7.06 1.46 0.66
N VAL A 65 -7.40 2.55 -0.03
CA VAL A 65 -8.75 3.12 -0.05
C VAL A 65 -9.74 2.14 -0.69
N LEU A 66 -9.40 1.58 -1.85
CA LEU A 66 -10.23 0.58 -2.53
C LEU A 66 -10.47 -0.64 -1.64
N TYR A 67 -9.43 -1.14 -0.98
CA TYR A 67 -9.58 -2.24 -0.01
C TYR A 67 -10.52 -1.86 1.13
N GLY A 68 -10.36 -0.65 1.70
CA GLY A 68 -11.24 -0.13 2.75
C GLY A 68 -12.70 -0.08 2.33
N LEU A 69 -12.99 0.38 1.11
CA LEU A 69 -14.33 0.41 0.55
C LEU A 69 -14.90 -1.00 0.34
N LEU A 70 -14.13 -1.91 -0.25
CA LEU A 70 -14.54 -3.29 -0.52
C LEU A 70 -14.80 -4.10 0.76
N THR A 71 -14.07 -3.79 1.85
CA THR A 71 -14.18 -4.49 3.13
C THR A 71 -14.98 -3.72 4.19
N LYS A 72 -15.54 -2.56 3.84
CA LYS A 72 -16.23 -1.63 4.77
C LYS A 72 -15.38 -1.24 5.99
N ARG A 73 -14.06 -1.21 5.82
CA ARG A 73 -13.09 -0.76 6.84
C ARG A 73 -12.80 0.72 6.64
N TYR A 74 -13.73 1.57 7.05
CA TYR A 74 -13.65 3.02 6.83
C TYR A 74 -12.45 3.71 7.46
N GLY A 75 -11.81 3.09 8.47
CA GLY A 75 -10.53 3.58 9.01
C GLY A 75 -9.42 3.69 7.96
N LEU A 76 -9.48 2.90 6.87
CA LEU A 76 -8.52 2.98 5.77
C LEU A 76 -8.76 4.16 4.83
N LEU A 77 -9.88 4.88 4.95
CA LEU A 77 -10.14 6.11 4.18
C LEU A 77 -9.22 7.26 4.57
N ILE A 78 -8.51 7.17 5.70
CA ILE A 78 -7.44 8.11 6.06
C ILE A 78 -6.37 8.20 4.94
N ASN A 79 -6.20 7.14 4.15
CA ASN A 79 -5.27 7.10 3.03
C ASN A 79 -5.70 8.00 1.85
N VAL A 80 -6.91 8.58 1.85
CA VAL A 80 -7.27 9.67 0.93
C VAL A 80 -6.41 10.90 1.22
N GLY A 81 -6.16 11.22 2.49
CA GLY A 81 -5.22 12.28 2.87
C GLY A 81 -3.80 11.96 2.38
N SER A 82 -3.37 10.70 2.55
CA SER A 82 -2.06 10.24 2.06
C SER A 82 -1.92 10.32 0.54
N TYR A 83 -2.99 10.02 -0.18
CA TYR A 83 -3.05 10.20 -1.62
C TYR A 83 -2.90 11.68 -2.00
N THR A 84 -3.66 12.57 -1.37
CA THR A 84 -3.58 14.02 -1.62
C THR A 84 -2.18 14.57 -1.36
N ALA A 85 -1.52 14.14 -0.28
CA ALA A 85 -0.13 14.51 0.00
C ALA A 85 0.85 14.01 -1.07
N SER A 86 0.61 12.81 -1.62
CA SER A 86 1.38 12.27 -2.73
C SER A 86 1.20 13.09 -4.00
N VAL A 87 -0.04 13.45 -4.34
CA VAL A 87 -0.32 14.34 -5.48
C VAL A 87 0.35 15.71 -5.28
N ALA A 88 0.22 16.31 -4.10
CA ALA A 88 0.87 17.59 -3.78
C ALA A 88 2.40 17.51 -3.95
N ARG A 89 3.03 16.42 -3.52
CA ARG A 89 4.47 16.19 -3.69
C ARG A 89 4.89 16.08 -5.15
N ALA A 90 4.01 15.65 -6.05
CA ALA A 90 4.29 15.63 -7.48
C ALA A 90 4.41 17.04 -8.10
N PHE A 91 3.82 18.07 -7.48
CA PHE A 91 3.78 19.44 -8.00
C PHE A 91 4.58 20.45 -7.18
N SER A 92 4.88 20.15 -5.91
CA SER A 92 5.63 21.03 -5.02
C SER A 92 6.81 20.30 -4.37
N THR A 93 7.89 21.05 -4.17
CA THR A 93 9.09 20.65 -3.43
C THR A 93 9.18 21.35 -2.08
N ASP A 94 8.11 22.01 -1.63
CA ASP A 94 8.11 22.71 -0.35
C ASP A 94 8.33 21.73 0.80
N THR A 95 9.10 22.16 1.79
CA THR A 95 9.46 21.37 2.97
C THR A 95 8.23 20.81 3.70
N VAL A 96 7.17 21.62 3.79
CA VAL A 96 5.89 21.22 4.40
C VAL A 96 5.25 20.07 3.60
N VAL A 97 5.24 20.17 2.27
CA VAL A 97 4.69 19.13 1.38
C VAL A 97 5.50 17.83 1.49
N ILE A 98 6.83 17.93 1.54
CA ILE A 98 7.71 16.77 1.75
C ILE A 98 7.43 16.11 3.10
N THR A 99 7.28 16.89 4.17
CA THR A 99 7.00 16.38 5.51
C THR A 99 5.65 15.69 5.58
N CYS A 100 4.60 16.32 5.04
CA CYS A 100 3.27 15.71 4.92
C CYS A 100 3.29 14.43 4.08
N PHE A 101 4.08 14.38 3.01
CA PHE A 101 4.25 13.19 2.18
C PHE A 101 4.93 12.03 2.94
N ILE A 102 5.99 12.31 3.70
CA ILE A 102 6.66 11.29 4.53
C ILE A 102 5.71 10.75 5.60
N ALA A 103 5.01 11.62 6.32
CA ALA A 103 4.02 11.21 7.32
C ALA A 103 2.91 10.35 6.70
N SER A 104 2.45 10.73 5.51
CA SER A 104 1.45 10.00 4.72
C SER A 104 1.93 8.61 4.31
N LEU A 105 3.21 8.48 3.94
CA LEU A 105 3.82 7.20 3.57
C LEU A 105 3.93 6.27 4.78
N ILE A 106 4.29 6.79 5.96
CA ILE A 106 4.28 6.03 7.21
C ILE A 106 2.86 5.53 7.52
N ALA A 107 1.84 6.39 7.41
CA ALA A 107 0.45 6.01 7.62
C ALA A 107 -0.03 4.91 6.64
N ALA A 108 0.39 5.00 5.37
CA ALA A 108 0.10 3.99 4.36
C ALA A 108 0.80 2.65 4.67
N LEU A 109 2.05 2.68 5.14
CA LEU A 109 2.78 1.49 5.57
C LEU A 109 2.08 0.81 6.76
N VAL A 110 1.69 1.58 7.78
CA VAL A 110 0.92 1.05 8.93
C VAL A 110 -0.42 0.46 8.48
N SER A 111 -1.14 1.15 7.60
CA SER A 111 -2.39 0.67 7.01
C SER A 111 -2.18 -0.66 6.29
N SER A 112 -1.12 -0.80 5.50
CA SER A 112 -0.84 -2.04 4.77
C SER A 112 -0.50 -3.21 5.67
N TYR A 113 0.24 -2.98 6.76
CA TYR A 113 0.47 -3.99 7.79
C TYR A 113 -0.86 -4.49 8.38
N SER A 114 -1.77 -3.57 8.71
CA SER A 114 -3.08 -3.95 9.28
C SER A 114 -3.93 -4.80 8.32
N ILE A 115 -3.84 -4.55 7.01
CA ILE A 115 -4.51 -5.33 5.97
C ILE A 115 -3.89 -6.72 5.88
N LEU A 116 -2.56 -6.81 5.80
CA LEU A 116 -1.85 -8.08 5.74
C LEU A 116 -2.15 -8.93 6.98
N ALA A 117 -2.13 -8.34 8.17
CA ALA A 117 -2.46 -9.01 9.43
C ALA A 117 -3.87 -9.61 9.40
N ALA A 118 -4.84 -8.85 8.90
CA ALA A 118 -6.22 -9.30 8.81
C ALA A 118 -6.41 -10.41 7.77
N GLU A 119 -5.85 -10.27 6.56
CA GLU A 119 -5.96 -11.31 5.53
C GLU A 119 -5.23 -12.59 5.93
N TYR A 120 -4.12 -12.47 6.65
CA TYR A 120 -3.42 -13.63 7.20
C TYR A 120 -4.25 -14.37 8.25
N GLY A 121 -4.97 -13.64 9.12
CA GLY A 121 -5.94 -14.22 10.05
C GLY A 121 -7.09 -14.93 9.33
N HIS A 122 -7.67 -14.31 8.30
CA HIS A 122 -8.70 -14.95 7.47
C HIS A 122 -8.20 -16.23 6.80
N TYR A 123 -6.98 -16.21 6.25
CA TYR A 123 -6.33 -17.37 5.66
C TYR A 123 -6.13 -18.52 6.66
N GLN A 124 -5.72 -18.21 7.89
CA GLN A 124 -5.58 -19.22 8.95
C GLN A 124 -6.91 -19.83 9.35
N HIS A 125 -7.95 -19.00 9.53
CA HIS A 125 -9.30 -19.48 9.85
C HIS A 125 -9.88 -20.34 8.72
N ALA A 126 -9.74 -19.92 7.47
CA ALA A 126 -10.19 -20.68 6.30
C ALA A 126 -9.47 -22.03 6.17
N GLY A 127 -8.21 -22.11 6.60
CA GLY A 127 -7.43 -23.34 6.60
C GLY A 127 -7.54 -24.18 7.88
N GLN A 128 -8.43 -23.83 8.82
CA GLN A 128 -8.53 -24.46 10.16
C GLN A 128 -7.17 -24.54 10.89
N ARG A 129 -6.30 -23.56 10.69
CA ARG A 129 -4.96 -23.51 11.30
C ARG A 129 -5.05 -22.81 12.66
N GLN A 130 -4.15 -23.17 13.57
CA GLN A 130 -3.99 -22.41 14.80
C GLN A 130 -3.63 -20.95 14.47
N PRO A 131 -4.18 -19.97 15.19
CA PRO A 131 -3.88 -18.57 14.97
C PRO A 131 -2.41 -18.32 15.33
N VAL A 132 -1.60 -18.01 14.31
CA VAL A 132 -0.19 -17.63 14.47
C VAL A 132 -0.06 -16.18 14.01
N PRO A 133 0.68 -15.31 14.72
CA PRO A 133 0.91 -13.95 14.25
C PRO A 133 1.58 -13.94 12.86
N LEU A 134 1.43 -12.81 12.17
CA LEU A 134 2.08 -12.60 10.88
C LEU A 134 3.61 -12.77 11.02
N PRO A 135 4.33 -13.31 10.01
CA PRO A 135 5.76 -13.52 10.12
C PRO A 135 6.51 -12.26 10.55
N THR A 136 7.38 -12.38 11.56
CA THR A 136 8.11 -11.26 12.16
C THR A 136 8.95 -10.48 11.14
N SER A 137 9.38 -11.14 10.05
CA SER A 137 10.08 -10.51 8.93
C SER A 137 9.29 -9.36 8.32
N VAL A 138 7.95 -9.46 8.25
CA VAL A 138 7.10 -8.40 7.68
C VAL A 138 7.10 -7.18 8.59
N ALA A 139 6.89 -7.37 9.90
CA ALA A 139 6.93 -6.28 10.86
C ALA A 139 8.33 -5.62 10.91
N PHE A 140 9.40 -6.42 10.84
CA PHE A 140 10.77 -5.93 10.81
C PHE A 140 11.04 -5.08 9.55
N LEU A 141 10.67 -5.55 8.36
CA LEU A 141 10.87 -4.82 7.11
C LEU A 141 10.08 -3.50 7.08
N LEU A 142 8.83 -3.51 7.57
CA LEU A 142 8.01 -2.31 7.71
C LEU A 142 8.61 -1.33 8.72
N GLY A 143 9.07 -1.82 9.88
CA GLY A 143 9.75 -1.00 10.88
C GLY A 143 11.02 -0.37 10.35
N ALA A 144 11.86 -1.15 9.65
CA ALA A 144 13.08 -0.65 9.00
C ALA A 144 12.76 0.43 7.96
N ALA A 145 11.72 0.22 7.13
CA ALA A 145 11.29 1.22 6.16
C ALA A 145 10.83 2.53 6.84
N ILE A 146 10.06 2.44 7.93
CA ILE A 146 9.61 3.63 8.69
C ILE A 146 10.82 4.37 9.29
N VAL A 147 11.76 3.64 9.89
CA VAL A 147 12.99 4.25 10.46
C VAL A 147 13.78 4.97 9.36
N LEU A 148 13.97 4.35 8.20
CA LEU A 148 14.66 4.96 7.06
C LEU A 148 13.94 6.22 6.55
N LEU A 149 12.61 6.23 6.57
CA LEU A 149 11.82 7.41 6.18
C LEU A 149 11.94 8.54 7.21
N CYS A 150 11.93 8.21 8.50
CA CYS A 150 12.16 9.19 9.56
C CYS A 150 13.57 9.77 9.50
N THR A 151 14.60 8.94 9.32
CA THR A 151 15.98 9.43 9.19
C THR A 151 16.16 10.27 7.94
N TYR A 152 15.58 9.86 6.81
CA TYR A 152 15.57 10.67 5.58
C TYR A 152 14.90 12.03 5.82
N GLY A 153 13.73 12.06 6.46
CA GLY A 153 13.03 13.30 6.79
C GLY A 153 13.79 14.22 7.75
N LEU A 154 14.62 13.65 8.63
CA LEU A 154 15.49 14.40 9.53
C LEU A 154 16.77 14.92 8.85
N LEU A 155 17.27 14.24 7.81
CA LEU A 155 18.52 14.60 7.11
C LEU A 155 18.30 15.59 5.96
N VAL A 156 17.08 15.67 5.43
CA VAL A 156 16.70 16.56 4.33
C VAL A 156 16.23 17.94 4.82
N ASN A 157 15.97 18.05 6.14
CA ASN A 157 15.71 19.31 6.84
C ASN A 157 16.98 19.81 7.54
#